data_AF-G7LF60-F1
#
_entry.id   AF-G7LF60-F1
#
_cell.length_a   1.000
_cell.length_b   1.000
_cell.length_c   1.000
_cell.angle_alpha   90.00
_cell.angle_beta   90.00
_cell.angle_gamma   90.00
#
_symmetry.space_group_name_H-M   'P 1'
#
loop_
_entity.id
_entity.type
_entity.pdbx_description
1 polymer ?
#
loop_
_entity_poly.entity_id
_entity_poly.type
_entity_poly.pdbx_seq_one_letter_code
_entity_poly.pdbx_strand_id
1 'polypeptide(L)'
;MADMGSRMVCDNVCGCTIPCAGGSTCRCTGSESSSEVDHTTCSCGEHCGCNPCACPKNVAAGTGCKCSSACACISRDSRDKRLATGGKRKTCIKKRKYELGRQPANTKLSSNKTVRSIRVRGGNLKCRALRLDTGNISWGSEAVTRKSRLLNVVYNASNNELVRTQTLVKSAIVQVDAAPFKQWYLQHYGVEIGNKKKTAAKQDSAKEAEAATEETKKSNHVLRKLENREKDRQLDAHIEEQFGGGRLLACISSRPGQCGRADGYILEGKELEFYMKKLQRKKGKSAA
;
A
#
# COMPACT_ATOMS: atom_id res chain seq x y z
N MET A 1 7.87 -62.38 29.37
CA MET A 1 9.10 -61.72 28.90
C MET A 1 8.68 -60.72 27.84
N ALA A 2 9.03 -59.45 28.08
CA ALA A 2 8.69 -58.33 27.21
C ALA A 2 9.39 -58.47 25.85
N ASP A 3 8.70 -58.15 24.76
CA ASP A 3 9.36 -57.86 23.48
C ASP A 3 8.87 -56.52 22.93
N MET A 4 9.82 -55.81 22.35
CA MET A 4 9.95 -54.36 22.38
C MET A 4 9.09 -53.67 21.33
N GLY A 5 8.24 -52.76 21.81
CA GLY A 5 7.58 -51.78 20.97
C GLY A 5 8.61 -50.96 20.19
N SER A 6 8.37 -50.87 18.87
CA SER A 6 9.14 -50.05 17.94
C SER A 6 9.25 -48.62 18.46
N ARG A 7 10.44 -48.26 18.92
CA ARG A 7 10.76 -46.94 19.49
C ARG A 7 11.01 -45.99 18.32
N MET A 8 9.96 -45.33 17.85
CA MET A 8 10.09 -44.24 16.88
C MET A 8 10.99 -43.14 17.45
N VAL A 9 12.09 -42.89 16.75
CA VAL A 9 13.08 -41.87 17.09
C VAL A 9 12.49 -40.49 16.77
N CYS A 10 12.79 -39.50 17.61
CA CYS A 10 12.33 -38.13 17.42
C CYS A 10 13.15 -37.48 16.31
N ASP A 11 12.58 -37.34 15.11
CA ASP A 11 13.26 -36.73 13.98
C ASP A 11 13.13 -35.19 14.04
N ASN A 12 14.18 -34.46 13.61
CA ASN A 12 14.34 -33.00 13.69
C ASN A 12 13.28 -32.15 12.94
N VAL A 13 12.18 -32.76 12.50
CA VAL A 13 11.10 -32.12 11.74
C VAL A 13 10.19 -31.28 12.64
N CYS A 14 10.14 -31.57 13.95
CA CYS A 14 9.23 -30.91 14.91
C CYS A 14 9.74 -29.57 15.50
N GLY A 15 10.97 -29.16 15.20
CA GLY A 15 11.52 -27.85 15.58
C GLY A 15 11.76 -27.63 17.08
N CYS A 16 11.86 -28.71 17.87
CA CYS A 16 12.18 -28.63 19.30
C CYS A 16 13.68 -28.38 19.55
N THR A 17 14.01 -27.73 20.66
CA THR A 17 15.41 -27.53 21.10
C THR A 17 16.05 -28.85 21.51
N ILE A 18 17.29 -29.09 21.08
CA ILE A 18 18.06 -30.32 21.35
C ILE A 18 18.81 -30.19 22.69
N PRO A 19 18.75 -31.18 23.60
CA PRO A 19 18.03 -32.46 23.52
C PRO A 19 16.56 -32.37 23.99
N CYS A 20 15.66 -33.08 23.29
CA CYS A 20 14.23 -33.12 23.59
C CYS A 20 13.92 -34.09 24.74
N ALA A 21 13.38 -33.59 25.85
CA ALA A 21 13.18 -34.36 27.09
C ALA A 21 12.09 -35.46 27.01
N GLY A 22 11.18 -35.42 26.02
CA GLY A 22 10.09 -36.38 25.87
C GLY A 22 9.05 -36.32 27.00
N GLY A 23 7.75 -36.46 26.68
CA GLY A 23 6.68 -36.41 27.68
C GLY A 23 5.31 -36.08 27.09
N SER A 24 4.32 -35.83 27.95
CA SER A 24 2.92 -35.51 27.60
C SER A 24 2.74 -34.22 26.80
N THR A 25 3.82 -33.44 26.63
CA THR A 25 3.88 -32.21 25.82
C THR A 25 4.51 -32.42 24.44
N CYS A 26 4.95 -33.64 24.12
CA CYS A 26 5.51 -33.97 22.81
C CYS A 26 4.41 -34.04 21.75
N ARG A 27 4.51 -33.20 20.71
CA ARG A 27 3.54 -33.10 19.61
C ARG A 27 3.65 -34.21 18.55
N CYS A 28 4.54 -35.18 18.72
CA CYS A 28 4.76 -36.26 17.75
C CYS A 28 3.71 -37.38 17.83
N THR A 29 2.69 -37.27 18.69
CA THR A 29 1.55 -38.20 18.73
C THR A 29 0.44 -37.72 17.80
N GLY A 30 0.33 -38.35 16.63
CA GLY A 30 -0.77 -38.13 15.71
C GLY A 30 -2.09 -38.60 16.32
N SER A 31 -3.10 -37.72 16.32
CA SER A 31 -4.51 -38.12 16.45
C SER A 31 -5.20 -37.80 15.14
N GLU A 32 -5.60 -38.85 14.42
CA GLU A 32 -6.59 -38.75 13.37
C GLU A 32 -7.96 -38.52 14.02
N SER A 33 -8.63 -37.43 13.65
CA SER A 33 -10.08 -37.35 13.75
C SER A 33 -10.63 -36.50 12.62
N SER A 34 -11.36 -37.15 11.74
CA SER A 34 -12.25 -36.56 10.76
C SER A 34 -13.51 -36.05 11.45
N SER A 35 -13.71 -34.73 11.54
CA SER A 35 -15.04 -34.09 11.56
C SER A 35 -14.92 -32.55 11.62
N GLU A 36 -15.75 -31.91 10.79
CA GLU A 36 -16.26 -30.54 10.88
C GLU A 36 -15.29 -29.36 11.18
N VAL A 37 -15.19 -28.45 10.21
CA VAL A 37 -14.39 -27.21 10.33
C VAL A 37 -15.08 -26.20 11.23
N ASP A 38 -15.00 -26.41 12.54
CA ASP A 38 -15.45 -25.46 13.55
C ASP A 38 -14.49 -24.26 13.65
N HIS A 39 -15.06 -23.06 13.74
CA HIS A 39 -14.30 -21.81 13.80
C HIS A 39 -14.08 -21.41 15.27
N THR A 40 -12.83 -21.45 15.73
CA THR A 40 -12.45 -21.11 17.11
C THR A 40 -12.63 -19.62 17.40
N THR A 41 -13.17 -19.29 18.58
CA THR A 41 -13.25 -17.93 19.14
C THR A 41 -12.00 -17.58 19.91
N CYS A 42 -11.62 -16.29 19.92
CA CYS A 42 -10.52 -15.79 20.75
C CYS A 42 -10.89 -15.89 22.24
N SER A 43 -9.88 -16.03 23.11
CA SER A 43 -10.00 -16.18 24.56
C SER A 43 -10.73 -15.02 25.27
N CYS A 44 -10.94 -13.88 24.60
CA CYS A 44 -11.76 -12.77 25.10
C CYS A 44 -13.27 -12.90 24.77
N GLY A 45 -13.69 -13.94 24.04
CA GLY A 45 -15.09 -14.20 23.70
C GLY A 45 -15.72 -13.27 22.65
N GLU A 46 -15.05 -12.18 22.25
CA GLU A 46 -15.66 -11.13 21.43
C GLU A 46 -15.53 -11.32 19.90
N HIS A 47 -14.77 -12.30 19.43
CA HIS A 47 -14.63 -12.52 17.99
C HIS A 47 -14.22 -13.94 17.61
N CYS A 48 -14.77 -14.39 16.48
CA CYS A 48 -14.41 -15.62 15.80
C CYS A 48 -13.11 -15.41 14.99
N GLY A 49 -12.23 -16.41 14.93
CA GLY A 49 -10.86 -16.39 14.36
C GLY A 49 -10.72 -16.02 12.88
N CYS A 50 -11.74 -15.42 12.27
CA CYS A 50 -11.72 -14.86 10.93
C CYS A 50 -11.13 -13.43 10.86
N ASN A 51 -10.84 -12.79 11.99
CA ASN A 51 -10.24 -11.45 12.07
C ASN A 51 -9.07 -11.46 13.07
N PRO A 52 -7.86 -10.98 12.72
CA PRO A 52 -6.73 -10.97 13.64
C PRO A 52 -7.01 -10.03 14.81
N CYS A 53 -7.08 -10.61 16.01
CA CYS A 53 -7.24 -9.89 17.26
C CYS A 53 -5.94 -9.19 17.67
N ALA A 54 -6.05 -8.12 18.46
CA ALA A 54 -4.92 -7.43 19.07
C ALA A 54 -4.69 -7.89 20.53
N CYS A 55 -5.16 -9.08 20.92
CA CYS A 55 -5.09 -9.56 22.29
C CYS A 55 -3.72 -10.23 22.59
N PRO A 56 -3.12 -10.00 23.77
CA PRO A 56 -1.76 -10.44 24.09
C PRO A 56 -1.61 -11.90 24.56
N LYS A 57 -2.66 -12.74 24.53
CA LYS A 57 -2.62 -14.10 25.11
C LYS A 57 -3.09 -15.18 24.14
N ASN A 58 -2.18 -16.09 23.79
CA ASN A 58 -2.43 -17.31 23.01
C ASN A 58 -2.68 -18.48 23.98
N VAL A 59 -3.94 -18.74 24.34
CA VAL A 59 -4.38 -20.05 24.87
C VAL A 59 -5.78 -20.32 24.31
N ALA A 60 -5.92 -21.43 23.58
CA ALA A 60 -7.15 -21.82 22.89
C ALA A 60 -8.02 -22.70 23.81
N ALA A 61 -9.28 -22.28 24.03
CA ALA A 61 -10.34 -23.13 24.55
C ALA A 61 -11.71 -22.62 24.05
N GLY A 62 -12.58 -23.54 23.65
CA GLY A 62 -14.03 -23.38 23.77
C GLY A 62 -14.85 -22.92 22.56
N THR A 63 -15.60 -23.89 22.03
CA THR A 63 -17.01 -23.88 21.57
C THR A 63 -17.49 -22.91 20.47
N GLY A 64 -18.05 -23.49 19.41
CA GLY A 64 -18.50 -22.85 18.18
C GLY A 64 -19.47 -21.66 18.34
N CYS A 65 -19.18 -20.59 17.59
CA CYS A 65 -19.96 -19.37 17.58
C CYS A 65 -21.28 -19.54 16.81
N LYS A 66 -22.42 -19.59 17.53
CA LYS A 66 -23.74 -19.37 16.95
C LYS A 66 -23.94 -17.86 16.78
N CYS A 67 -23.85 -17.38 15.54
CA CYS A 67 -24.10 -15.97 15.23
C CYS A 67 -25.59 -15.63 15.42
N SER A 68 -25.90 -15.06 16.58
CA SER A 68 -27.16 -14.36 16.88
C SER A 68 -27.18 -12.97 16.22
N SER A 69 -28.30 -12.24 16.36
CA SER A 69 -28.54 -10.89 15.84
C SER A 69 -27.54 -9.82 16.34
N ALA A 70 -26.69 -10.14 17.32
CA ALA A 70 -25.64 -9.27 17.85
C ALA A 70 -24.25 -9.50 17.21
N CYS A 71 -24.14 -10.35 16.18
CA CYS A 71 -22.86 -10.59 15.53
C CYS A 71 -22.46 -9.37 14.66
N ALA A 72 -21.44 -8.62 15.10
CA ALA A 72 -20.86 -7.44 14.42
C ALA A 72 -20.13 -7.76 13.10
N CYS A 73 -20.40 -8.92 12.50
CA CYS A 73 -19.86 -9.29 11.20
C CYS A 73 -20.48 -8.41 10.10
N ILE A 74 -19.60 -7.68 9.41
CA ILE A 74 -19.96 -6.88 8.24
C ILE A 74 -20.49 -7.83 7.16
N SER A 75 -21.70 -7.58 6.68
CA SER A 75 -22.31 -8.32 5.58
C SER A 75 -22.43 -7.41 4.35
N ARG A 76 -22.27 -7.99 3.16
CA ARG A 76 -22.37 -7.29 1.87
C ARG A 76 -23.70 -7.52 1.17
N ASP A 77 -24.66 -8.16 1.83
CA ASP A 77 -25.96 -8.43 1.25
C ASP A 77 -26.85 -7.17 1.23
N SER A 78 -27.83 -7.17 0.33
CA SER A 78 -28.78 -6.07 0.16
C SER A 78 -30.13 -6.34 0.84
N ARG A 79 -30.28 -7.48 1.55
CA ARG A 79 -31.55 -7.90 2.16
C ARG A 79 -31.87 -7.07 3.39
N ASP A 80 -30.83 -6.61 4.10
CA ASP A 80 -30.96 -5.69 5.23
C ASP A 80 -31.35 -4.25 4.82
N LYS A 81 -31.33 -3.94 3.51
CA LYS A 81 -31.77 -2.64 2.99
C LYS A 81 -33.26 -2.66 2.63
N ARG A 82 -33.91 -1.50 2.67
CA ARG A 82 -35.32 -1.33 2.25
C ARG A 82 -35.48 -1.63 0.76
N LEU A 83 -36.72 -1.95 0.36
CA LEU A 83 -37.11 -2.01 -1.05
C LEU A 83 -37.04 -0.62 -1.69
N ALA A 84 -36.99 -0.57 -3.02
CA ALA A 84 -37.09 0.69 -3.77
C ALA A 84 -38.40 1.44 -3.45
N THR A 85 -39.48 0.71 -3.16
CA THR A 85 -40.77 1.24 -2.69
C THR A 85 -40.76 1.73 -1.24
N GLY A 86 -39.64 1.60 -0.51
CA GLY A 86 -39.52 1.96 0.91
C GLY A 86 -39.98 0.88 1.90
N GLY A 87 -40.64 -0.17 1.42
CA GLY A 87 -41.10 -1.30 2.22
C GLY A 87 -39.96 -2.04 2.93
N LYS A 88 -40.21 -2.48 4.17
CA LYS A 88 -39.25 -3.28 4.95
C LYS A 88 -39.20 -4.71 4.40
N ARG A 89 -37.99 -5.21 4.12
CA ARG A 89 -37.79 -6.60 3.71
C ARG A 89 -37.79 -7.52 4.93
N LYS A 90 -38.45 -8.68 4.81
CA LYS A 90 -38.36 -9.76 5.80
C LYS A 90 -37.07 -10.56 5.56
N THR A 91 -36.30 -10.78 6.61
CA THR A 91 -35.09 -11.62 6.55
C THR A 91 -35.51 -13.09 6.54
N CYS A 92 -35.38 -13.76 5.39
CA CYS A 92 -35.75 -15.18 5.23
C CYS A 92 -34.59 -16.15 5.53
N ILE A 93 -33.35 -15.67 5.50
CA ILE A 93 -32.15 -16.49 5.70
C ILE A 93 -31.14 -15.80 6.62
N LYS A 94 -30.32 -16.59 7.31
CA LYS A 94 -29.18 -16.09 8.09
C LYS A 94 -28.04 -15.62 7.17
N LYS A 95 -27.17 -14.74 7.69
CA LYS A 95 -25.95 -14.25 7.00
C LYS A 95 -25.08 -15.43 6.56
N ARG A 96 -24.60 -15.42 5.31
CA ARG A 96 -23.76 -16.50 4.76
C ARG A 96 -22.29 -16.11 4.71
N LYS A 97 -21.39 -17.09 4.85
CA LYS A 97 -19.94 -16.86 4.81
C LYS A 97 -19.45 -16.20 3.52
N TYR A 98 -20.09 -16.48 2.38
CA TYR A 98 -19.72 -15.85 1.10
C TYR A 98 -20.11 -14.36 1.01
N GLU A 99 -20.98 -13.87 1.91
CA GLU A 99 -21.42 -12.47 1.98
C GLU A 99 -20.54 -11.64 2.93
N LEU A 100 -19.50 -12.24 3.52
CA LEU A 100 -18.65 -11.56 4.49
C LEU A 100 -17.98 -10.32 3.91
N GLY A 101 -18.04 -9.24 4.67
CA GLY A 101 -17.17 -8.09 4.57
C GLY A 101 -16.00 -8.20 5.54
N ARG A 102 -14.96 -7.40 5.32
CA ARG A 102 -13.83 -7.25 6.24
C ARG A 102 -13.64 -5.78 6.55
N GLN A 103 -13.11 -5.49 7.74
CA GLN A 103 -12.74 -4.13 8.12
C GLN A 103 -11.78 -3.50 7.08
N PRO A 104 -11.89 -2.18 6.83
CA PRO A 104 -11.01 -1.48 5.91
C PRO A 104 -9.56 -1.47 6.43
N ALA A 105 -8.60 -1.30 5.51
CA ALA A 105 -7.18 -1.33 5.83
C ALA A 105 -6.65 0.00 6.39
N ASN A 106 -7.25 1.13 5.99
CA ASN A 106 -6.83 2.49 6.35
C ASN A 106 -5.31 2.69 6.27
N THR A 107 -4.73 2.37 5.11
CA THR A 107 -3.30 2.45 4.82
C THR A 107 -2.73 3.82 5.14
N LYS A 108 -1.78 3.87 6.07
CA LYS A 108 -1.11 5.10 6.49
C LYS A 108 0.20 5.31 5.75
N LEU A 109 0.53 6.57 5.56
CA LEU A 109 1.85 6.97 5.14
C LEU A 109 2.83 6.78 6.31
N SER A 110 3.86 5.95 6.13
CA SER A 110 4.88 5.69 7.16
C SER A 110 6.02 4.88 6.57
N SER A 111 7.26 5.21 6.94
CA SER A 111 8.48 4.49 6.53
C SER A 111 8.48 3.00 6.93
N ASN A 112 7.83 2.67 8.04
CA ASN A 112 7.69 1.29 8.49
C ASN A 112 6.71 0.49 7.63
N LYS A 113 7.18 -0.02 6.48
CA LYS A 113 6.38 -0.82 5.55
C LYS A 113 5.79 -2.04 6.23
N THR A 114 4.46 -2.10 6.32
CA THR A 114 3.73 -3.23 6.92
C THR A 114 2.66 -3.71 5.95
N VAL A 115 2.78 -4.94 5.45
CA VAL A 115 1.79 -5.58 4.56
C VAL A 115 1.44 -6.95 5.11
N ARG A 116 0.14 -7.23 5.28
CA ARG A 116 -0.37 -8.51 5.75
C ARG A 116 -1.09 -9.24 4.62
N SER A 117 -0.84 -10.54 4.48
CA SER A 117 -1.63 -11.39 3.58
C SER A 117 -2.95 -11.79 4.25
N ILE A 118 -4.00 -11.90 3.46
CA ILE A 118 -5.34 -12.31 3.91
C ILE A 118 -5.85 -13.38 2.95
N ARG A 119 -6.18 -14.55 3.48
CA ARG A 119 -6.84 -15.61 2.70
C ARG A 119 -8.28 -15.21 2.37
N VAL A 120 -8.63 -15.38 1.09
CA VAL A 120 -9.96 -15.10 0.56
C VAL A 120 -10.60 -16.38 0.00
N ARG A 121 -11.85 -16.27 -0.46
CA ARG A 121 -12.59 -17.37 -1.07
C ARG A 121 -11.80 -17.95 -2.26
N GLY A 122 -11.82 -19.27 -2.40
CA GLY A 122 -11.12 -19.98 -3.48
C GLY A 122 -9.63 -20.18 -3.22
N GLY A 123 -9.15 -19.99 -1.98
CA GLY A 123 -7.75 -20.26 -1.62
C GLY A 123 -6.78 -19.12 -1.95
N ASN A 124 -7.20 -18.11 -2.70
CA ASN A 124 -6.36 -16.96 -3.06
C ASN A 124 -5.94 -16.11 -1.86
N LEU A 125 -4.87 -15.35 -2.03
CA LEU A 125 -4.36 -14.38 -1.06
C LEU A 125 -4.53 -12.95 -1.59
N LYS A 126 -4.91 -12.03 -0.70
CA LYS A 126 -4.86 -10.59 -0.95
C LYS A 126 -3.89 -9.91 0.01
N CYS A 127 -3.21 -8.88 -0.46
CA CYS A 127 -2.25 -8.13 0.34
C CYS A 127 -2.90 -6.86 0.88
N ARG A 128 -3.01 -6.77 2.20
CA ARG A 128 -3.49 -5.59 2.90
C ARG A 128 -2.28 -4.81 3.42
N ALA A 129 -1.94 -3.73 2.73
CA ALA A 129 -1.02 -2.76 3.31
C ALA A 129 -1.69 -2.10 4.54
N LEU A 130 -0.91 -1.84 5.57
CA LEU A 130 -1.28 -1.01 6.72
C LEU A 130 -0.44 0.27 6.73
N ARG A 131 0.83 0.17 6.34
CA ARG A 131 1.77 1.29 6.25
C ARG A 131 2.63 1.16 5.00
N LEU A 132 2.76 2.24 4.24
CA LEU A 132 3.60 2.35 3.05
C LEU A 132 4.22 3.74 2.99
N ASP A 133 5.40 3.85 2.40
CA ASP A 133 6.13 5.09 2.15
C ASP A 133 6.60 5.23 0.70
N THR A 134 6.54 4.15 -0.07
CA THR A 134 7.09 4.05 -1.41
C THR A 134 6.05 3.50 -2.37
N GLY A 135 6.11 3.97 -3.61
CA GLY A 135 5.22 3.59 -4.70
C GLY A 135 5.95 3.56 -6.03
N ASN A 136 5.43 2.77 -6.98
CA ASN A 136 5.88 2.86 -8.36
C ASN A 136 5.05 3.92 -9.08
N ILE A 137 5.69 5.00 -9.47
CA ILE A 137 5.04 6.14 -10.12
C ILE A 137 5.49 6.22 -11.57
N SER A 138 4.53 6.35 -12.48
CA SER A 138 4.75 6.50 -13.91
C SER A 138 4.72 7.97 -14.32
N TRP A 139 5.69 8.35 -15.14
CA TRP A 139 5.65 9.57 -15.94
C TRP A 139 5.05 9.22 -17.30
N GLY A 140 3.87 9.78 -17.61
CA GLY A 140 3.08 9.43 -18.79
C GLY A 140 3.72 9.90 -20.10
N SER A 141 4.08 11.18 -20.19
CA SER A 141 4.68 11.77 -21.39
C SER A 141 5.99 11.08 -21.81
N GLU A 142 6.87 10.83 -20.84
CA GLU A 142 8.20 10.25 -21.07
C GLU A 142 8.21 8.71 -21.03
N ALA A 143 7.05 8.07 -20.83
CA ALA A 143 6.89 6.61 -20.72
C ALA A 143 7.84 5.94 -19.72
N VAL A 144 8.09 6.57 -18.57
CA VAL A 144 9.08 6.12 -17.58
C VAL A 144 8.46 5.87 -16.23
N THR A 145 8.68 4.67 -15.68
CA THR A 145 8.28 4.33 -14.32
C THR A 145 9.49 4.32 -13.39
N ARG A 146 9.37 4.97 -12.23
CA ARG A 146 10.38 4.90 -11.17
C ARG A 146 9.73 4.66 -9.82
N LYS A 147 10.49 3.99 -8.96
CA LYS A 147 10.13 3.87 -7.55
C LYS A 147 10.49 5.18 -6.87
N SER A 148 9.50 5.79 -6.24
CA SER A 148 9.65 7.10 -5.59
C SER A 148 9.01 7.07 -4.21
N ARG A 149 9.52 7.91 -3.32
CA ARG A 149 8.95 8.06 -1.97
C ARG A 149 7.71 8.94 -2.02
N LEU A 150 6.66 8.49 -1.34
CA LEU A 150 5.44 9.24 -1.08
C LEU A 150 5.69 10.16 0.12
N LEU A 151 5.49 11.46 -0.05
CA LEU A 151 5.81 12.46 0.97
C LEU A 151 4.58 12.88 1.76
N ASN A 152 3.48 13.18 1.09
CA ASN A 152 2.25 13.63 1.74
C ASN A 152 1.02 13.37 0.87
N VAL A 153 -0.15 13.22 1.48
CA VAL A 153 -1.44 13.23 0.79
C VAL A 153 -1.96 14.67 0.80
N VAL A 154 -2.22 15.24 -0.38
CA VAL A 154 -2.60 16.66 -0.50
C VAL A 154 -4.10 16.82 -0.74
N TYR A 155 -4.67 15.95 -1.57
CA TYR A 155 -6.07 16.04 -1.95
C TYR A 155 -6.72 14.66 -2.06
N ASN A 156 -7.99 14.60 -1.70
CA ASN A 156 -8.83 13.44 -1.87
C ASN A 156 -10.24 13.91 -2.27
N ALA A 157 -10.80 13.32 -3.32
CA ALA A 157 -12.11 13.69 -3.84
C ALA A 157 -13.26 13.21 -2.92
N SER A 158 -13.09 12.09 -2.22
CA SER A 158 -14.17 11.46 -1.46
C SER A 158 -14.34 12.03 -0.05
N ASN A 159 -13.24 12.26 0.66
CA ASN A 159 -13.29 12.74 2.04
C ASN A 159 -12.01 13.50 2.43
N ASN A 160 -12.19 14.68 3.04
CA ASN A 160 -11.11 15.51 3.56
C ASN A 160 -10.39 14.91 4.78
N GLU A 161 -11.06 14.06 5.57
CA GLU A 161 -10.42 13.38 6.73
C GLU A 161 -9.28 12.44 6.31
N LEU A 162 -9.37 11.90 5.09
CA LEU A 162 -8.31 11.04 4.55
C LEU A 162 -7.03 11.82 4.26
N VAL A 163 -7.15 13.12 3.97
CA VAL A 163 -6.01 14.04 3.81
C VAL A 163 -5.41 14.35 5.17
N ARG A 164 -6.24 14.72 6.16
CA ARG A 164 -5.79 15.05 7.53
C ARG A 164 -5.03 13.90 8.18
N THR A 165 -5.52 12.68 7.98
CA THR A 165 -4.96 11.48 8.59
C THR A 165 -3.91 10.77 7.72
N GLN A 166 -3.48 11.39 6.61
CA GLN A 166 -2.50 10.86 5.64
C GLN A 166 -2.79 9.41 5.22
N THR A 167 -4.05 9.15 4.84
CA THR A 167 -4.49 7.81 4.42
C THR A 167 -4.37 7.66 2.90
N LEU A 168 -3.65 6.64 2.45
CA LEU A 168 -3.45 6.31 1.04
C LEU A 168 -4.66 5.53 0.52
N VAL A 169 -5.35 6.06 -0.48
CA VAL A 169 -6.46 5.38 -1.16
C VAL A 169 -6.34 5.54 -2.67
N LYS A 170 -7.12 4.76 -3.42
CA LYS A 170 -7.23 4.95 -4.87
C LYS A 170 -7.71 6.38 -5.16
N SER A 171 -7.10 7.00 -6.15
CA SER A 171 -7.32 8.36 -6.62
C SER A 171 -7.01 9.46 -5.60
N ALA A 172 -6.24 9.14 -4.55
CA ALA A 172 -5.64 10.16 -3.70
C ALA A 172 -4.53 10.89 -4.46
N ILE A 173 -4.51 12.22 -4.37
CA ILE A 173 -3.44 13.04 -4.91
C ILE A 173 -2.38 13.19 -3.84
N VAL A 174 -1.16 12.78 -4.19
CA VAL A 174 -0.01 12.71 -3.30
C VAL A 174 1.14 13.54 -3.85
N GLN A 175 1.97 14.06 -2.94
CA GLN A 175 3.27 14.61 -3.27
C GLN A 175 4.30 13.48 -3.27
N VAL A 176 5.09 13.43 -4.32
CA VAL A 176 6.10 12.42 -4.59
C VAL A 176 7.45 13.10 -4.73
N ASP A 177 8.50 12.42 -4.31
CA ASP A 177 9.87 12.86 -4.52
C ASP A 177 10.25 12.90 -6.01
N ALA A 178 10.78 14.04 -6.46
CA ALA A 178 11.20 14.27 -7.85
C ALA A 178 12.61 13.72 -8.17
N ALA A 179 13.44 13.44 -7.16
CA ALA A 179 14.83 13.02 -7.34
C ALA A 179 15.04 11.86 -8.34
N PRO A 180 14.31 10.73 -8.28
CA PRO A 180 14.53 9.63 -9.22
C PRO A 180 14.19 9.98 -10.68
N PHE A 181 13.27 10.91 -10.89
CA PHE A 181 12.89 11.39 -12.23
C PHE A 181 13.91 12.39 -12.77
N LYS A 182 14.46 13.27 -11.92
CA LYS A 182 15.57 14.16 -12.29
C LYS A 182 16.82 13.39 -12.71
N GLN A 183 17.21 12.39 -11.94
CA GLN A 183 18.35 11.53 -12.27
C GLN A 183 18.16 10.82 -13.61
N TRP A 184 16.96 10.31 -13.86
CA TRP A 184 16.64 9.70 -15.15
C TRP A 184 16.71 10.72 -16.29
N TYR A 185 16.16 11.90 -16.10
CA TYR A 185 16.13 12.92 -17.14
C TYR A 185 17.54 13.41 -17.50
N LEU A 186 18.41 13.59 -16.51
CA LEU A 186 19.83 13.91 -16.70
C LEU A 186 20.53 12.82 -17.53
N GLN A 187 20.26 11.55 -17.24
CA GLN A 187 20.84 10.42 -17.99
C GLN A 187 20.27 10.31 -19.41
N HIS A 188 19.00 10.67 -19.60
CA HIS A 188 18.31 10.50 -20.87
C HIS A 188 18.60 11.62 -21.87
N TYR A 189 18.55 12.87 -21.40
CA TYR A 189 18.70 14.09 -22.20
C TYR A 189 20.02 14.83 -21.95
N GLY A 190 20.77 14.51 -20.89
CA GLY A 190 22.01 15.22 -20.57
C GLY A 190 21.80 16.60 -19.94
N VAL A 191 20.57 16.97 -19.58
CA VAL A 191 20.20 18.29 -19.05
C VAL A 191 19.60 18.16 -17.67
N GLU A 192 19.92 19.10 -16.78
CA GLU A 192 19.33 19.19 -15.44
C GLU A 192 17.99 19.93 -15.45
N ILE A 193 16.93 19.31 -14.91
CA ILE A 193 15.63 19.97 -14.70
C ILE A 193 15.53 20.57 -13.30
N GLY A 194 15.00 21.79 -13.24
CA GLY A 194 14.58 22.42 -12.00
C GLY A 194 15.68 23.21 -11.33
N ASN A 195 16.68 23.64 -12.10
CA ASN A 195 17.57 24.72 -11.72
C ASN A 195 16.70 25.98 -11.66
N LYS A 196 16.20 26.30 -10.47
CA LYS A 196 15.57 27.60 -10.22
C LYS A 196 16.52 28.65 -10.77
N LYS A 197 16.05 29.50 -11.71
CA LYS A 197 16.71 30.78 -11.99
C LYS A 197 16.86 31.51 -10.66
N LYS A 198 18.00 31.32 -9.98
CA LYS A 198 18.41 32.15 -8.86
C LYS A 198 18.71 33.49 -9.47
N THR A 199 17.90 34.48 -9.14
CA THR A 199 18.30 35.88 -9.18
C THR A 199 19.64 36.03 -8.45
N ALA A 200 20.71 36.20 -9.24
CA ALA A 200 21.94 36.98 -9.03
C ALA A 200 22.70 37.02 -7.68
N ALA A 201 22.38 36.25 -6.63
CA ALA A 201 22.97 36.48 -5.29
C ALA A 201 23.67 35.29 -4.61
N LYS A 202 23.91 34.17 -5.30
CA LYS A 202 24.80 33.09 -4.80
C LYS A 202 25.51 32.41 -5.97
N GLN A 203 26.49 33.09 -6.56
CA GLN A 203 27.37 32.53 -7.59
C GLN A 203 28.49 31.65 -7.01
N ASP A 204 28.75 31.70 -5.69
CA ASP A 204 29.91 30.98 -5.12
C ASP A 204 29.62 29.56 -4.63
N SER A 205 28.36 29.13 -4.56
CA SER A 205 27.96 27.76 -4.19
C SER A 205 27.29 26.97 -5.34
N ALA A 206 27.31 27.54 -6.54
CA ALA A 206 26.88 26.86 -7.77
C ALA A 206 28.09 26.25 -8.52
N LYS A 207 29.28 26.86 -8.38
CA LYS A 207 30.52 26.37 -8.98
C LYS A 207 31.02 25.04 -8.41
N GLU A 208 30.64 24.68 -7.18
CA GLU A 208 31.04 23.39 -6.58
C GLU A 208 30.09 22.23 -6.94
N ALA A 209 28.86 22.52 -7.37
CA ALA A 209 27.91 21.48 -7.82
C ALA A 209 28.00 21.21 -9.33
N GLU A 210 28.36 22.22 -10.13
CA GLU A 210 28.68 22.04 -11.57
C GLU A 210 30.05 21.38 -11.80
N ALA A 211 30.92 21.28 -10.78
CA ALA A 211 32.23 20.63 -10.88
C ALA A 211 32.22 19.12 -10.60
N ALA A 212 31.10 18.56 -10.10
CA ALA A 212 31.01 17.16 -9.69
C ALA A 212 30.23 16.26 -10.66
N THR A 213 29.54 16.82 -11.65
CA THR A 213 29.22 16.09 -12.88
C THR A 213 30.46 16.13 -13.75
N GLU A 214 31.41 15.24 -13.46
CA GLU A 214 32.55 14.96 -14.33
C GLU A 214 32.08 15.02 -15.80
N GLU A 215 32.72 15.90 -16.58
CA GLU A 215 32.74 15.82 -18.03
C GLU A 215 33.44 14.50 -18.40
N THR A 216 32.75 13.39 -18.13
CA THR A 216 33.07 12.09 -18.64
C THR A 216 33.01 12.25 -20.15
N LYS A 217 34.17 12.21 -20.80
CA LYS A 217 34.28 12.31 -22.26
C LYS A 217 33.35 11.29 -22.90
N LYS A 218 32.19 11.75 -23.36
CA LYS A 218 31.18 10.88 -23.98
C LYS A 218 31.64 10.57 -25.40
N SER A 219 31.41 9.35 -25.85
CA SER A 219 31.72 8.99 -27.24
C SER A 219 30.82 9.79 -28.20
N ASN A 220 31.32 10.05 -29.42
CA ASN A 220 30.58 10.78 -30.46
C ASN A 220 29.19 10.16 -30.75
N HIS A 221 29.04 8.86 -30.57
CA HIS A 221 27.76 8.17 -30.72
C HIS A 221 26.75 8.52 -29.61
N VAL A 222 27.19 8.73 -28.37
CA VAL A 222 26.33 9.16 -27.27
C VAL A 222 25.90 10.61 -27.47
N LEU A 223 26.81 11.49 -27.90
CA LEU A 223 26.50 12.89 -28.20
C LEU A 223 25.41 12.97 -29.29
N ARG A 224 25.57 12.25 -30.41
CA ARG A 224 24.57 12.18 -31.48
C ARG A 224 23.21 11.66 -30.99
N LYS A 225 23.18 10.73 -30.04
CA LYS A 225 21.93 10.24 -29.44
C LYS A 225 21.25 11.31 -28.58
N LEU A 226 22.01 12.08 -27.82
CA LEU A 226 21.48 13.16 -26.99
C LEU A 226 20.92 14.29 -27.85
N GLU A 227 21.66 14.71 -28.88
CA GLU A 227 21.21 15.73 -29.85
C GLU A 227 19.90 15.33 -30.55
N ASN A 228 19.75 14.05 -30.91
CA ASN A 228 18.51 13.58 -31.52
C ASN A 228 17.32 13.62 -30.55
N ARG A 229 17.54 13.31 -29.27
CA ARG A 229 16.48 13.37 -28.24
C ARG A 229 16.15 14.79 -27.83
N GLU A 230 17.12 15.69 -27.88
CA GLU A 230 16.93 17.09 -27.53
C GLU A 230 15.93 17.79 -28.46
N LYS A 231 15.79 17.34 -29.72
CA LYS A 231 14.83 17.89 -30.69
C LYS A 231 13.37 17.69 -30.27
N ASP A 232 13.05 16.55 -29.68
CA ASP A 232 11.69 16.20 -29.27
C ASP A 232 11.37 16.65 -27.84
N ARG A 233 12.31 17.36 -27.19
CA ARG A 233 12.20 17.78 -25.80
C ARG A 233 11.18 18.91 -25.64
N GLN A 234 10.00 18.56 -25.13
CA GLN A 234 9.00 19.52 -24.71
C GLN A 234 8.46 19.17 -23.33
N LEU A 235 8.65 20.07 -22.36
CA LEU A 235 8.10 19.95 -21.01
C LEU A 235 7.02 21.01 -20.77
N ASP A 236 5.97 20.61 -20.05
CA ASP A 236 4.96 21.54 -19.56
C ASP A 236 5.56 22.43 -18.46
N ALA A 237 5.32 23.74 -18.54
CA ALA A 237 5.83 24.73 -17.59
C ALA A 237 5.43 24.42 -16.13
N HIS A 238 4.22 23.87 -15.91
CA HIS A 238 3.78 23.51 -14.56
C HIS A 238 4.53 22.31 -13.97
N ILE A 239 4.98 21.39 -14.83
CA ILE A 239 5.79 20.24 -14.41
C ILE A 239 7.21 20.71 -14.09
N GLU A 240 7.78 21.60 -14.91
CA GLU A 240 9.09 22.19 -14.66
C GLU A 240 9.15 22.95 -13.32
N GLU A 241 8.12 23.73 -13.00
CA GLU A 241 7.98 24.42 -11.71
C GLU A 241 8.02 23.42 -10.53
N GLN A 242 7.31 22.29 -10.66
CA GLN A 242 7.29 21.24 -9.63
C GLN A 242 8.64 20.55 -9.46
N PHE A 243 9.38 20.34 -10.55
CA PHE A 243 10.76 19.87 -10.48
C PHE A 243 11.66 20.88 -9.76
N GLY A 244 11.46 22.19 -9.96
CA GLY A 244 12.12 23.24 -9.17
C GLY A 244 11.78 23.17 -7.67
N GLY A 245 10.55 22.77 -7.34
CA GLY A 245 10.12 22.49 -5.96
C GLY A 245 10.61 21.16 -5.38
N GLY A 246 11.18 20.28 -6.21
CA GLY A 246 11.63 18.93 -5.81
C GLY A 246 10.49 17.98 -5.44
N ARG A 247 9.23 18.33 -5.71
CA ARG A 247 8.04 17.56 -5.33
C ARG A 247 7.05 17.56 -6.48
N LEU A 248 6.73 16.37 -6.97
CA LEU A 248 5.75 16.18 -8.04
C LEU A 248 4.38 15.81 -7.47
N LEU A 249 3.31 16.29 -8.10
CA LEU A 249 1.96 15.83 -7.81
C LEU A 249 1.66 14.56 -8.61
N ALA A 250 1.18 13.53 -7.92
CA ALA A 250 0.82 12.26 -8.53
C ALA A 250 -0.54 11.75 -8.02
N CYS A 251 -1.19 10.93 -8.82
CA CYS A 251 -2.44 10.24 -8.49
C CYS A 251 -2.16 8.76 -8.24
N ILE A 252 -2.64 8.22 -7.11
CA ILE A 252 -2.57 6.77 -6.85
C ILE A 252 -3.66 6.07 -7.67
N SER A 253 -3.31 5.17 -8.58
CA SER A 253 -4.28 4.40 -9.36
C SER A 253 -4.59 3.03 -8.74
N SER A 254 -3.70 2.52 -7.89
CA SER A 254 -3.84 1.22 -7.22
C SER A 254 -4.79 1.26 -6.01
N ARG A 255 -5.09 0.08 -5.45
CA ARG A 255 -5.88 -0.09 -4.21
C ARG A 255 -5.01 -0.71 -3.10
N PRO A 256 -4.27 0.10 -2.31
CA PRO A 256 -3.31 -0.41 -1.34
C PRO A 256 -3.86 -1.45 -0.34
N GLY A 257 -5.13 -1.30 0.07
CA GLY A 257 -5.78 -2.25 0.98
C GLY A 257 -6.16 -3.62 0.38
N GLN A 258 -5.94 -3.84 -0.92
CA GLN A 258 -6.20 -5.11 -1.63
C GLN A 258 -4.96 -5.67 -2.33
N CYS A 259 -4.14 -4.80 -2.93
CA CYS A 259 -2.91 -5.20 -3.63
C CYS A 259 -1.64 -5.02 -2.80
N GLY A 260 -1.67 -4.26 -1.70
CA GLY A 260 -0.51 -4.01 -0.86
C GLY A 260 0.52 -3.05 -1.46
N ARG A 261 0.17 -2.34 -2.53
CA ARG A 261 1.03 -1.40 -3.27
C ARG A 261 0.34 -0.06 -3.48
N ALA A 262 1.11 1.02 -3.53
CA ALA A 262 0.63 2.37 -3.81
C ALA A 262 1.24 2.85 -5.13
N ASP A 263 0.73 2.32 -6.24
CA ASP A 263 1.21 2.63 -7.58
C ASP A 263 0.35 3.75 -8.18
N GLY A 264 0.94 4.56 -9.05
CA GLY A 264 0.31 5.78 -9.55
C GLY A 264 1.02 6.38 -10.74
N TYR A 265 0.58 7.57 -11.12
CA TYR A 265 1.15 8.34 -12.22
C TYR A 265 1.23 9.82 -11.86
N ILE A 266 2.21 10.53 -12.43
CA ILE A 266 2.39 11.97 -12.30
C ILE A 266 1.22 12.68 -13.00
N LEU A 267 0.69 13.75 -12.41
CA LEU A 267 -0.35 14.56 -13.03
C LEU A 267 0.25 15.50 -14.07
N GLU A 268 -0.35 15.54 -15.26
CA GLU A 268 0.14 16.32 -16.41
C GLU A 268 -0.99 17.11 -17.09
N GLY A 269 -0.63 18.19 -17.79
CA GLY A 269 -1.52 19.01 -18.60
C GLY A 269 -2.82 19.44 -17.90
N LYS A 270 -3.96 19.23 -18.57
CA LYS A 270 -5.29 19.66 -18.08
C LYS A 270 -5.67 19.04 -16.73
N GLU A 271 -5.26 17.80 -16.46
CA GLU A 271 -5.53 17.15 -15.17
C GLU A 271 -4.78 17.88 -14.05
N LEU A 272 -3.52 18.21 -14.30
CA LEU A 272 -2.70 18.94 -13.34
C LEU A 272 -3.28 20.32 -13.03
N GLU A 273 -3.64 21.08 -14.06
CA GLU A 273 -4.29 22.39 -13.89
C GLU A 273 -5.57 22.31 -13.04
N PHE A 274 -6.41 21.30 -13.29
CA PHE A 274 -7.64 21.10 -12.55
C PHE A 274 -7.37 20.93 -11.04
N TYR A 275 -6.42 20.06 -10.69
CA TYR A 275 -6.07 19.83 -9.29
C TYR A 275 -5.34 21.03 -8.65
N MET A 276 -4.49 21.73 -9.39
CA MET A 276 -3.86 22.97 -8.92
C MET A 276 -4.90 24.04 -8.58
N LYS A 277 -5.87 24.28 -9.46
CA LYS A 277 -7.00 25.20 -9.22
C LYS A 277 -7.80 24.80 -7.97
N LYS A 278 -8.06 23.50 -7.76
CA LYS A 278 -8.76 22.99 -6.57
C LYS A 278 -7.97 23.23 -5.28
N LEU A 279 -6.65 23.03 -5.32
CA LEU A 279 -5.76 23.25 -4.17
C LEU A 279 -5.68 24.73 -3.79
N GLN A 280 -5.55 25.63 -4.76
CA GLN A 280 -5.54 27.08 -4.52
C GLN A 280 -6.86 27.56 -3.89
N ARG A 281 -8.01 27.15 -4.45
CA ARG A 281 -9.33 27.48 -3.88
C ARG A 281 -9.50 26.98 -2.44
N LYS A 282 -8.97 25.80 -2.13
CA LYS A 282 -9.06 25.23 -0.78
C LYS A 282 -8.18 25.99 0.22
N LYS A 283 -7.00 26.47 -0.20
CA LYS A 283 -6.13 27.32 0.64
C LYS A 283 -6.71 28.70 0.89
N GLY A 284 -7.30 29.34 -0.12
CA GLY A 284 -7.91 30.67 0.01
C GLY A 284 -9.08 30.68 1.01
N LYS A 285 -9.87 29.61 1.06
CA LYS A 285 -10.97 29.46 2.04
C LYS A 285 -10.54 29.21 3.48
N SER A 286 -9.29 28.82 3.72
CA SER A 286 -8.75 28.62 5.07
C SER A 286 -8.00 29.85 5.60
N ALA A 287 -7.76 30.84 4.74
CA ALA A 287 -7.07 32.09 5.08
C ALA A 287 -8.05 33.27 5.26
N ALA A 288 -9.33 33.06 4.95
CA ALA A 288 -10.46 33.95 5.26
C ALA A 288 -11.30 33.28 6.35
#